data_AF-A0A6B3H3E2-F1
#
_entry.id   AF-A0A6B3H3E2-F1
#
_cell.length_a   1.000
_cell.length_b   1.000
_cell.length_c   1.000
_cell.angle_alpha   90.00
_cell.angle_beta   90.00
_cell.angle_gamma   90.00
#
_symmetry.space_group_name_H-M   'P 1'
#
loop_
_entity.id
_entity.type
_entity.pdbx_description
1 polymer ?
#
loop_
_entity_poly.entity_id
_entity_poly.type
_entity_poly.pdbx_seq_one_letter_code
_entity_poly.pdbx_strand_id
1 'polypeptide(L)'
;MPIGGDDELESALLQVRALIESTVALHRDRNLQESLITGLDNDYDVVLDQAQQLIEGACRSIDIVHARKLGSDERSERTERELIYDAREGVQVRLLASPAMLDEGYVREQLSRENPVAIRVARVPPLQALIVDECAALVVADSAVGRRASVIRVPEVLNTLQSLFENVW
;
A
#
# COMPACT_ATOMS: atom_id res chain seq x y z
N MET A 1 14.90 6.08 28.16
CA MET A 1 13.70 5.93 27.30
C MET A 1 14.04 6.50 25.94
N PRO A 2 13.92 5.75 24.83
CA PRO A 2 13.93 6.36 23.51
C PRO A 2 12.48 6.56 23.03
N ILE A 3 12.14 7.82 22.74
CA ILE A 3 10.93 8.32 22.07
C ILE A 3 11.49 9.14 20.90
N GLY A 4 11.71 8.48 19.76
CA GLY A 4 12.39 9.11 18.61
C GLY A 4 12.09 8.45 17.27
N GLY A 5 11.74 7.16 17.25
CA GLY A 5 11.34 6.47 16.02
C GLY A 5 9.94 6.85 15.53
N ASP A 6 9.00 7.11 16.44
CA ASP A 6 7.63 7.52 16.09
C ASP A 6 7.59 8.93 15.46
N ASP A 7 8.37 9.87 15.98
CA ASP A 7 8.43 11.25 15.47
C ASP A 7 9.17 11.35 14.12
N GLU A 8 10.22 10.55 13.90
CA GLU A 8 10.90 10.46 12.60
C GLU A 8 10.02 9.81 11.53
N LEU A 9 9.23 8.79 11.91
CA LEU A 9 8.31 8.12 11.00
C LEU A 9 7.07 8.98 10.69
N GLU A 10 6.52 9.67 11.69
CA GLU A 10 5.46 10.66 11.52
C GLU A 10 5.94 11.81 10.63
N SER A 11 7.17 12.29 10.83
CA SER A 11 7.79 13.29 9.96
C SER A 11 8.00 12.76 8.54
N ALA A 12 8.47 11.53 8.37
CA ALA A 12 8.69 10.92 7.05
C ALA A 12 7.37 10.72 6.28
N LEU A 13 6.28 10.37 6.97
CA LEU A 13 4.96 10.19 6.37
C LEU A 13 4.23 11.51 6.14
N LEU A 14 4.41 12.50 7.02
CA LEU A 14 4.03 13.88 6.74
C LEU A 14 4.82 14.43 5.56
N GLN A 15 6.08 14.03 5.38
CA GLN A 15 6.89 14.38 4.21
C GLN A 15 6.44 13.64 2.96
N VAL A 16 6.03 12.37 3.01
CA VAL A 16 5.41 11.69 1.86
C VAL A 16 4.07 12.29 1.52
N ARG A 17 3.23 12.59 2.52
CA ARG A 17 1.96 13.29 2.31
C ARG A 17 2.19 14.68 1.76
N ALA A 18 3.15 15.43 2.31
CA ALA A 18 3.56 16.74 1.79
C ALA A 18 4.23 16.61 0.42
N LEU A 19 4.93 15.52 0.10
CA LEU A 19 5.48 15.24 -1.23
C LEU A 19 4.35 14.92 -2.20
N ILE A 20 3.33 14.17 -1.81
CA ILE A 20 2.15 13.92 -2.66
C ILE A 20 1.39 15.23 -2.86
N GLU A 21 1.09 15.96 -1.79
CA GLU A 21 0.36 17.25 -1.83
C GLU A 21 1.18 18.35 -2.54
N SER A 22 2.50 18.42 -2.33
CA SER A 22 3.42 19.40 -2.93
C SER A 22 3.84 19.00 -4.33
N THR A 23 3.93 17.73 -4.68
CA THR A 23 4.14 17.30 -6.07
C THR A 23 2.88 17.63 -6.86
N VAL A 24 1.68 17.39 -6.30
CA VAL A 24 0.41 17.81 -6.91
C VAL A 24 0.28 19.35 -7.00
N ALA A 25 0.77 20.11 -6.02
CA ALA A 25 0.70 21.58 -6.05
C ALA A 25 1.81 22.27 -6.87
N LEU A 26 3.04 21.73 -6.89
CA LEU A 26 4.19 22.25 -7.65
C LEU A 26 4.25 21.74 -9.10
N HIS A 27 3.63 20.59 -9.43
CA HIS A 27 3.64 20.03 -10.79
C HIS A 27 2.49 20.52 -11.68
N ARG A 28 1.75 21.54 -11.23
CA ARG A 28 0.74 22.21 -12.06
C ARG A 28 1.34 22.93 -13.29
N ASP A 29 2.67 22.95 -13.43
CA ASP A 29 3.39 23.63 -14.50
C ASP A 29 4.16 22.70 -15.47
N ARG A 30 3.82 21.41 -15.56
CA ARG A 30 4.40 20.54 -16.61
C ARG A 30 3.44 19.44 -17.06
N ASN A 31 2.69 19.74 -18.11
CA ASN A 31 1.74 18.94 -18.91
C ASN A 31 2.19 17.51 -19.37
N LEU A 32 3.25 16.93 -18.79
CA LEU A 32 3.76 15.58 -19.08
C LEU A 32 3.78 14.64 -17.86
N GLN A 33 3.64 15.14 -16.63
CA GLN A 33 3.68 14.33 -15.39
C GLN A 33 2.30 14.05 -14.76
N GLU A 34 1.23 14.71 -15.21
CA GLU A 34 -0.16 14.40 -14.82
C GLU A 34 -0.63 13.01 -15.30
N SER A 35 0.13 12.31 -16.15
CA SER A 35 -0.20 10.97 -16.64
C SER A 35 0.28 9.81 -15.75
N LEU A 36 1.08 10.07 -14.71
CA LEU A 36 1.73 9.03 -13.90
C LEU A 36 1.20 8.93 -12.46
N ILE A 37 0.33 9.85 -12.05
CA ILE A 37 -0.44 9.75 -10.81
C ILE A 37 -1.92 9.84 -11.19
N THR A 38 -2.59 8.70 -11.24
CA THR A 38 -4.00 8.63 -11.58
C THR A 38 -4.81 8.53 -10.30
N GLY A 39 -5.55 9.58 -9.98
CA GLY A 39 -6.56 9.53 -8.91
C GLY A 39 -7.67 8.57 -9.29
N LEU A 40 -8.02 7.67 -8.37
CA LEU A 40 -9.17 6.79 -8.51
C LEU A 40 -10.38 7.41 -7.79
N ASP A 41 -11.57 7.07 -8.26
CA ASP A 41 -12.77 7.32 -7.48
C ASP A 41 -12.67 6.55 -6.15
N ASN A 42 -13.29 7.09 -5.11
CA ASN A 42 -13.25 6.51 -3.76
C ASN A 42 -14.17 5.31 -3.59
N ASP A 43 -14.79 4.86 -4.67
CA ASP A 43 -15.57 3.64 -4.69
C ASP A 43 -14.66 2.45 -4.35
N TYR A 44 -15.09 1.68 -3.36
CA TYR A 44 -14.36 0.53 -2.84
C TYR A 44 -14.12 -0.51 -3.95
N ASP A 45 -15.09 -0.70 -4.83
CA ASP A 45 -14.99 -1.66 -5.93
C ASP A 45 -13.94 -1.21 -6.96
N VAL A 46 -13.85 0.09 -7.26
CA VAL A 46 -12.84 0.65 -8.18
C VAL A 46 -11.43 0.48 -7.63
N VAL A 47 -11.26 0.63 -6.31
CA VAL A 47 -9.96 0.42 -5.65
C VAL A 47 -9.57 -1.05 -5.64
N LEU A 48 -10.51 -1.95 -5.38
CA LEU A 48 -10.29 -3.40 -5.43
C LEU A 48 -9.93 -3.85 -6.85
N ASP A 49 -10.69 -3.42 -7.86
CA ASP A 49 -10.43 -3.77 -9.27
C ASP A 49 -9.01 -3.33 -9.69
N GLN A 50 -8.57 -2.15 -9.24
CA GLN A 50 -7.21 -1.69 -9.51
C GLN A 50 -6.15 -2.48 -8.73
N ALA A 51 -6.40 -2.83 -7.47
CA ALA A 51 -5.50 -3.68 -6.71
C ALA A 51 -5.34 -5.05 -7.39
N GLN A 52 -6.44 -5.65 -7.85
CA GLN A 52 -6.46 -6.91 -8.58
C GLN A 52 -5.63 -6.82 -9.87
N GLN A 53 -5.87 -5.80 -10.70
CA GLN A 53 -5.12 -5.60 -11.95
C GLN A 53 -3.60 -5.48 -11.72
N LEU A 54 -3.19 -4.83 -10.63
CA LEU A 54 -1.78 -4.69 -10.27
C LEU A 54 -1.19 -6.03 -9.80
N ILE A 55 -1.92 -6.80 -8.99
CA ILE A 55 -1.46 -8.09 -8.45
C ILE A 55 -1.33 -9.14 -9.56
N GLU A 56 -2.32 -9.26 -10.44
CA GLU A 56 -2.29 -10.18 -11.58
C GLU A 56 -1.17 -9.85 -12.59
N GLY A 57 -0.81 -8.56 -12.66
CA GLY A 57 0.27 -8.04 -13.49
C GLY A 57 1.67 -8.23 -12.90
N ALA A 58 1.79 -8.55 -11.61
CA ALA A 58 3.07 -8.67 -10.92
C ALA A 58 3.91 -9.81 -11.48
N CYS A 59 5.20 -9.56 -11.64
CA CYS A 59 6.17 -10.48 -12.23
C CYS A 59 7.30 -10.87 -11.27
N ARG A 60 7.57 -10.08 -10.23
CA ARG A 60 8.70 -10.28 -9.32
C ARG A 60 8.28 -10.16 -7.86
N SER A 61 7.65 -9.06 -7.48
CA SER A 61 7.36 -8.75 -6.08
C SER A 61 6.10 -7.92 -5.88
N ILE A 62 5.46 -8.17 -4.74
CA ILE A 62 4.32 -7.41 -4.24
C ILE A 62 4.58 -7.09 -2.76
N ASP A 63 4.64 -5.80 -2.45
CA ASP A 63 4.83 -5.29 -1.10
C ASP A 63 3.57 -4.57 -0.65
N ILE A 64 2.99 -5.02 0.47
CA ILE A 64 1.69 -4.57 0.95
C ILE A 64 1.86 -3.95 2.33
N VAL A 65 1.37 -2.74 2.50
CA VAL A 65 1.18 -2.10 3.80
C VAL A 65 -0.31 -2.10 4.09
N HIS A 66 -0.72 -2.83 5.11
CA HIS A 66 -2.11 -2.97 5.53
C HIS A 66 -2.24 -2.53 7.00
N ALA A 67 -2.27 -1.22 7.20
CA ALA A 67 -2.35 -0.60 8.52
C ALA A 67 -3.76 -0.11 8.88
N ARG A 68 -4.70 -0.16 7.93
CA ARG A 68 -6.08 0.35 8.06
C ARG A 68 -7.07 -0.54 7.31
N LYS A 69 -8.36 -0.36 7.60
CA LYS A 69 -9.48 -0.95 6.84
C LYS A 69 -9.92 0.01 5.72
N LEU A 70 -10.16 -0.49 4.51
CA LEU A 70 -10.86 0.26 3.44
C LEU A 70 -12.38 0.10 3.57
N GLY A 71 -12.88 -1.08 3.91
CA GLY A 71 -14.30 -1.30 4.20
C GLY A 71 -14.67 -1.13 5.67
N SER A 72 -15.95 -0.91 5.97
CA SER A 72 -16.47 -1.00 7.34
C SER A 72 -16.75 -2.45 7.77
N ASP A 73 -16.78 -3.39 6.82
CA ASP A 73 -17.37 -4.71 6.99
C ASP A 73 -16.33 -5.83 6.79
N GLU A 74 -16.46 -6.91 7.55
CA GLU A 74 -15.53 -8.07 7.52
C GLU A 74 -15.42 -8.75 6.14
N ARG A 75 -16.46 -8.60 5.30
CA ARG A 75 -16.46 -9.13 3.93
C ARG A 75 -15.39 -8.46 3.07
N SER A 76 -15.23 -7.14 3.23
CA SER A 76 -14.22 -6.35 2.52
C SER A 76 -12.81 -6.82 2.84
N GLU A 77 -12.53 -7.08 4.12
CA GLU A 77 -11.21 -7.55 4.57
C GLU A 77 -10.83 -8.91 3.98
N ARG A 78 -11.79 -9.84 3.86
CA ARG A 78 -11.54 -11.12 3.20
C ARG A 78 -11.24 -10.93 1.72
N THR A 79 -12.04 -10.13 1.03
CA THR A 79 -11.83 -9.85 -0.40
C THR A 79 -10.46 -9.22 -0.65
N GLU A 80 -10.02 -8.26 0.17
CA GLU A 80 -8.69 -7.64 0.04
C GLU A 80 -7.54 -8.65 0.21
N ARG A 81 -7.68 -9.60 1.15
CA ARG A 81 -6.67 -10.64 1.38
C ARG A 81 -6.68 -11.70 0.29
N GLU A 82 -7.84 -12.03 -0.25
CA GLU A 82 -7.99 -13.00 -1.33
C GLU A 82 -7.27 -12.53 -2.60
N LEU A 83 -7.22 -11.22 -2.86
CA LEU A 83 -6.46 -10.67 -3.99
C LEU A 83 -4.99 -11.09 -4.00
N ILE A 84 -4.37 -11.26 -2.82
CA ILE A 84 -2.97 -11.69 -2.71
C ILE A 84 -2.76 -13.07 -3.35
N TYR A 85 -3.79 -13.91 -3.35
CA TYR A 85 -3.73 -15.26 -3.90
C TYR A 85 -3.82 -15.29 -5.43
N ASP A 86 -4.19 -14.19 -6.07
CA ASP A 86 -4.17 -14.06 -7.53
C ASP A 86 -2.78 -13.69 -8.07
N ALA A 87 -1.79 -13.49 -7.19
CA ALA A 87 -0.41 -13.31 -7.57
C ALA A 87 0.12 -14.55 -8.30
N ARG A 88 0.91 -14.32 -9.36
CA ARG A 88 1.50 -15.41 -10.15
C ARG A 88 2.45 -16.26 -9.30
N GLU A 89 2.58 -17.53 -9.65
CA GLU A 89 3.54 -18.42 -9.02
C GLU A 89 4.97 -17.87 -9.14
N GLY A 90 5.71 -17.89 -8.04
CA GLY A 90 7.07 -17.35 -7.96
C GLY A 90 7.18 -15.85 -7.67
N VAL A 91 6.05 -15.11 -7.63
CA VAL A 91 6.03 -13.73 -7.15
C VAL A 91 6.19 -13.70 -5.63
N GLN A 92 7.14 -12.92 -5.15
CA GLN A 92 7.34 -12.74 -3.72
C GLN A 92 6.30 -11.77 -3.16
N VAL A 93 5.51 -12.20 -2.17
CA VAL A 93 4.58 -11.31 -1.46
C VAL A 93 5.05 -11.04 -0.04
N ARG A 94 5.15 -9.76 0.32
CA ARG A 94 5.47 -9.28 1.67
C ARG A 94 4.34 -8.40 2.19
N LEU A 95 3.83 -8.72 3.36
CA LEU A 95 2.72 -8.01 4.01
C LEU A 95 3.17 -7.44 5.36
N LEU A 96 3.21 -6.11 5.41
CA LEU A 96 3.38 -5.35 6.64
C LEU A 96 2.00 -4.96 7.19
N ALA A 97 1.58 -5.62 8.25
CA ALA A 97 0.26 -5.42 8.84
C ALA A 97 0.37 -4.73 10.21
N SER A 98 -0.64 -3.91 10.55
CA SER A 98 -0.81 -3.51 11.95
C SER A 98 -1.41 -4.67 12.76
N PRO A 99 -1.16 -4.75 14.08
CA PRO A 99 -1.68 -5.86 14.90
C PRO A 99 -3.21 -6.02 14.83
N ALA A 100 -3.94 -4.93 14.59
CA ALA A 100 -5.39 -4.93 14.50
C ALA A 100 -5.95 -5.55 13.21
N MET A 101 -5.09 -5.75 12.20
CA MET A 101 -5.47 -6.21 10.87
C MET A 101 -5.14 -7.69 10.63
N LEU A 102 -4.49 -8.34 11.61
CA LEU A 102 -4.12 -9.74 11.54
C LEU A 102 -5.02 -10.56 12.47
N ASP A 103 -5.65 -11.61 11.95
CA ASP A 103 -6.33 -12.61 12.76
C ASP A 103 -5.63 -13.96 12.71
N GLU A 104 -5.88 -14.77 13.74
CA GLU A 104 -5.27 -16.08 13.90
C GLU A 104 -5.65 -17.06 12.77
N GLY A 105 -6.83 -16.89 12.16
CA GLY A 105 -7.29 -17.69 11.03
C GLY A 105 -6.39 -17.47 9.82
N TYR A 106 -6.13 -16.20 9.47
CA TYR A 106 -5.26 -15.84 8.35
C TYR A 106 -3.81 -16.31 8.55
N VAL A 107 -3.27 -16.18 9.77
CA VAL A 107 -1.91 -16.70 10.07
C VAL A 107 -1.85 -18.22 9.90
N ARG A 108 -2.84 -18.93 10.42
CA ARG A 108 -2.92 -20.39 10.30
C ARG A 108 -3.07 -20.83 8.84
N GLU A 109 -3.86 -20.10 8.06
CA GLU A 109 -4.00 -20.33 6.63
C GLU A 109 -2.65 -20.18 5.93
N GLN A 110 -1.92 -19.09 6.14
CA GLN A 110 -0.60 -18.89 5.52
C GLN A 110 0.38 -20.00 5.87
N LEU A 111 0.43 -20.42 7.14
CA LEU A 111 1.31 -21.50 7.59
C LEU A 111 1.03 -22.86 6.91
N SER A 112 -0.14 -23.03 6.28
CA SER A 112 -0.52 -24.25 5.56
C SER A 112 -0.21 -24.21 4.06
N ARG A 113 0.23 -23.07 3.51
CA ARG A 113 0.50 -22.90 2.08
C ARG A 113 1.92 -23.29 1.71
N GLU A 114 2.11 -23.78 0.49
CA GLU A 114 3.44 -24.12 -0.04
C GLU A 114 4.31 -22.86 -0.25
N ASN A 115 3.69 -21.76 -0.67
CA ASN A 115 4.32 -20.45 -0.82
C ASN A 115 3.57 -19.43 0.05
N PRO A 116 3.89 -19.35 1.36
CA PRO A 116 3.23 -18.43 2.27
C PRO A 116 3.64 -16.98 1.98
N VAL A 117 2.70 -16.06 2.20
CA VAL A 117 3.02 -14.63 2.26
C VAL A 117 3.96 -14.39 3.43
N ALA A 118 5.06 -13.66 3.21
CA ALA A 118 5.89 -13.21 4.33
C ALA A 118 5.11 -12.12 5.07
N ILE A 119 4.87 -12.30 6.37
CA ILE A 119 4.11 -11.34 7.17
C ILE A 119 5.00 -10.76 8.28
N ARG A 120 5.03 -9.43 8.38
CA ARG A 120 5.57 -8.73 9.54
C ARG A 120 4.51 -7.84 10.17
N VAL A 121 4.51 -7.80 11.50
CA VAL A 121 3.56 -7.01 12.28
C VAL A 121 4.31 -5.86 12.93
N ALA A 122 3.91 -4.63 12.59
CA ALA A 122 4.52 -3.43 13.12
C ALA A 122 3.45 -2.37 13.45
N ARG A 123 3.78 -1.43 14.34
CA ARG A 123 2.96 -0.25 14.54
C ARG A 123 3.27 0.74 13.42
N VAL A 124 2.57 0.59 12.31
CA VAL A 124 2.63 1.50 11.18
C VAL A 124 1.47 2.50 11.24
N PRO A 125 1.69 3.77 10.86
CA PRO A 125 0.61 4.73 10.72
C PRO A 125 -0.45 4.25 9.72
N PRO A 126 -1.70 4.76 9.80
CA PRO A 126 -2.83 4.25 9.02
C PRO A 126 -2.70 4.59 7.53
N LEU A 127 -1.85 3.81 6.86
CA LEU A 127 -1.58 3.83 5.44
C LEU A 127 -2.03 2.50 4.84
N GLN A 128 -2.60 2.57 3.65
CA GLN A 128 -2.78 1.40 2.82
C GLN A 128 -2.02 1.60 1.53
N ALA A 129 -1.09 0.70 1.25
CA ALA A 129 -0.27 0.75 0.05
C ALA A 129 -0.07 -0.66 -0.50
N LEU A 130 -0.03 -0.75 -1.83
CA LEU A 130 0.33 -1.93 -2.60
C LEU A 130 1.38 -1.48 -3.60
N ILE A 131 2.60 -1.99 -3.49
CA ILE A 131 3.72 -1.68 -4.40
C ILE A 131 4.02 -2.94 -5.19
N VAL A 132 4.06 -2.83 -6.52
CA VAL A 132 4.26 -3.96 -7.43
C VAL A 132 5.49 -3.72 -8.29
N ASP A 133 6.40 -4.70 -8.27
CA ASP A 133 7.61 -4.77 -9.09
C ASP A 133 8.45 -3.48 -9.08
N GLU A 134 8.35 -2.68 -8.02
CA GLU A 134 9.03 -1.38 -7.87
C GLU A 134 8.63 -0.35 -8.96
N CYS A 135 7.60 -0.64 -9.76
CA CYS A 135 7.23 0.14 -10.95
C CYS A 135 5.81 0.71 -10.90
N ALA A 136 4.99 0.26 -9.94
CA ALA A 136 3.67 0.80 -9.68
C ALA A 136 3.33 0.73 -8.21
N ALA A 137 2.56 1.69 -7.71
CA ALA A 137 1.99 1.63 -6.38
C ALA A 137 0.54 2.08 -6.40
N LEU A 138 -0.33 1.39 -5.70
CA LEU A 138 -1.67 1.86 -5.33
C LEU A 138 -1.60 2.32 -3.87
N VAL A 139 -1.91 3.59 -3.63
CA VAL A 139 -1.91 4.17 -2.29
C VAL A 139 -3.30 4.70 -1.97
N VAL A 140 -3.79 4.36 -0.78
CA VAL A 140 -5.04 4.91 -0.25
C VAL A 140 -4.76 5.67 1.05
N ALA A 141 -5.04 6.97 1.02
CA ALA A 141 -4.82 7.88 2.13
C ALA A 141 -6.11 8.63 2.49
N ASP A 142 -6.25 9.04 3.75
CA ASP A 142 -7.30 9.97 4.15
C ASP A 142 -6.86 11.41 3.88
N SER A 143 -7.75 12.20 3.28
CA SER A 143 -7.58 13.64 3.07
C SER A 143 -8.70 14.41 3.78
N ALA A 144 -8.50 15.72 3.97
CA ALA A 144 -9.51 16.61 4.53
C ALA A 144 -10.83 16.64 3.73
N VAL A 145 -10.81 16.18 2.47
CA VAL A 145 -11.96 16.13 1.56
C VAL A 145 -12.51 14.69 1.42
N GLY A 146 -12.05 13.77 2.27
CA GLY A 146 -12.39 12.35 2.23
C GLY A 146 -11.21 11.46 1.85
N ARG A 147 -11.48 10.17 1.70
CA ARG A 147 -10.49 9.19 1.21
C ARG A 147 -9.98 9.62 -0.17
N ARG A 148 -8.76 9.20 -0.54
CA ARG A 148 -8.27 9.25 -1.92
C ARG A 148 -7.43 8.01 -2.19
N ALA A 149 -7.80 7.28 -3.23
CA ALA A 149 -6.98 6.23 -3.81
C ALA A 149 -6.24 6.77 -5.04
N SER A 150 -4.99 6.36 -5.24
CA SER A 150 -4.18 6.82 -6.37
C SER A 150 -3.22 5.74 -6.84
N VAL A 151 -3.14 5.55 -8.16
CA VAL A 151 -2.11 4.74 -8.79
C VAL A 151 -0.94 5.63 -9.16
N ILE A 152 0.24 5.28 -8.67
CA ILE A 152 1.49 6.03 -8.80
C ILE A 152 2.46 5.20 -9.64
N ARG A 153 3.01 5.80 -10.70
CA ARG A 153 4.04 5.22 -11.57
C ARG A 153 5.26 6.15 -11.71
N VAL A 154 5.43 7.07 -10.76
CA VAL A 154 6.53 8.04 -10.74
C VAL A 154 7.73 7.42 -10.02
N PRO A 155 8.87 7.19 -10.70
CA PRO A 155 10.01 6.48 -10.12
C PRO A 155 10.52 7.08 -8.81
N GLU A 156 10.57 8.41 -8.69
CA GLU A 156 11.04 9.09 -7.47
C GLU A 156 10.13 8.81 -6.27
N VAL A 157 8.82 8.77 -6.51
CA VAL A 157 7.83 8.49 -5.47
C VAL A 157 7.87 7.00 -5.11
N LEU A 158 7.99 6.12 -6.11
CA LEU A 158 8.10 4.67 -5.89
C LEU A 158 9.35 4.31 -5.07
N ASN A 159 10.50 4.88 -5.41
CA ASN A 159 11.74 4.70 -4.64
C ASN A 159 11.58 5.14 -3.18
N THR A 160 10.87 6.24 -2.95
CA THR A 160 10.59 6.75 -1.59
C THR A 160 9.68 5.78 -0.83
N LEU A 161 8.58 5.34 -1.45
CA LEU A 161 7.64 4.38 -0.86
C LEU A 161 8.31 3.05 -0.55
N GLN A 162 9.14 2.55 -1.48
CA GLN A 162 9.88 1.32 -1.28
C GLN A 162 10.93 1.45 -0.19
N SER A 163 11.68 2.57 -0.14
CA SER A 163 12.64 2.81 0.95
C SER A 163 11.96 2.83 2.31
N LEU A 164 10.77 3.43 2.40
CA LEU A 164 9.98 3.41 3.64
C LEU A 164 9.52 2.00 3.99
N PHE A 165 9.05 1.23 3.01
CA PHE A 165 8.68 -0.16 3.22
C PHE A 165 9.87 -0.96 3.76
N GLU A 166 11.02 -0.94 3.08
CA GLU A 166 12.21 -1.70 3.47
C GLU A 166 12.76 -1.30 4.84
N ASN A 167 12.68 -0.03 5.22
CA ASN A 167 13.13 0.43 6.54
C ASN A 167 12.26 -0.13 7.67
N VAL A 168 10.96 -0.29 7.44
CA VAL A 168 10.04 -0.83 8.45
C VAL A 168 9.97 -2.35 8.39
N TRP A 169 10.17 -2.93 7.20
CA TRP A 169 10.13 -4.35 6.92
C TRP A 169 11.13 -5.10 7.79
#